data_AF-A0A7J9E558-F1
#
_entry.id   AF-A0A7J9E558-F1
#
_cell.length_a   1.000
_cell.length_b   1.000
_cell.length_c   1.000
_cell.angle_alpha   90.00
_cell.angle_beta   90.00
_cell.angle_gamma   90.00
#
_symmetry.space_group_name_H-M   'P 1'
#
loop_
_entity.id
_entity.type
_entity.pdbx_description
1 polymer ?
#
loop_
_entity_poly.entity_id
_entity_poly.type
_entity_poly.pdbx_seq_one_letter_code
_entity_poly.pdbx_strand_id
1 'polypeptide(L)'
;MGTERKTMFLSEESKKLTAYHESGHAIVAFNTEGAHPIHKATIMPRGSALGMVTQLPSDDETSISKKQLLARLDVCMGGRVAEELTFGQDHVTTGARSDLQTATEVAKYMVSNCGMSDAIGPVNIKERPSSEMQSRIDAEVVKLLREAYDRVTTLLKK
;
A
#
# COMPACT_ATOMS: atom_id res chain seq x y z
N MET A 1 7.69 -13.27 13.44
CA MET A 1 6.68 -12.32 13.95
C MET A 1 6.91 -12.12 15.45
N GLY A 2 7.07 -10.88 15.91
CA GLY A 2 7.45 -10.56 17.29
C GLY A 2 6.32 -10.72 18.32
N THR A 3 6.70 -10.79 19.59
CA THR A 3 5.77 -10.89 20.74
C THR A 3 4.90 -9.65 20.89
N GLU A 4 3.65 -9.87 21.28
CA GLU A 4 2.64 -8.84 21.51
C GLU A 4 3.00 -7.99 22.74
N ARG A 5 3.02 -6.66 22.60
CA ARG A 5 3.29 -5.74 23.72
C ARG A 5 1.99 -5.36 24.41
N LYS A 6 1.60 -6.12 25.43
CA LYS A 6 0.38 -5.87 26.23
C LYS A 6 0.47 -4.64 27.17
N THR A 7 1.66 -4.04 27.34
CA THR A 7 1.92 -3.00 28.35
C THR A 7 2.07 -1.58 27.80
N MET A 8 1.93 -1.37 26.49
CA MET A 8 2.01 -0.02 25.91
C MET A 8 0.73 0.74 26.22
N PHE A 9 0.85 1.82 27.00
CA PHE A 9 -0.27 2.72 27.28
C PHE A 9 -0.58 3.52 26.01
N LEU A 10 -1.48 3.00 25.17
CA LEU A 10 -2.01 3.68 24.00
C LEU A 10 -3.22 4.51 24.43
N SER A 11 -3.22 5.81 24.11
CA SER A 11 -4.41 6.62 24.28
C SER A 11 -5.55 6.08 23.40
N GLU A 12 -6.80 6.31 23.82
CA GLU A 12 -7.97 5.91 23.04
C GLU A 12 -7.97 6.57 21.64
N GLU A 13 -7.42 7.78 21.54
CA GLU A 13 -7.23 8.48 20.26
C GLU A 13 -6.22 7.76 19.35
N SER A 14 -5.06 7.36 19.87
CA SER A 14 -4.08 6.57 19.09
C SER A 14 -4.67 5.24 18.65
N LYS A 15 -5.40 4.54 19.53
CA LYS A 15 -6.06 3.28 19.16
C LYS A 15 -7.11 3.49 18.07
N LYS A 16 -7.91 4.55 18.18
CA LYS A 16 -8.90 4.91 17.17
C LYS A 16 -8.21 5.16 15.83
N LEU A 17 -7.14 5.95 15.82
CA LEU A 17 -6.38 6.24 14.60
C LEU A 17 -5.84 4.96 13.95
N THR A 18 -5.17 4.10 14.73
CA THR A 18 -4.71 2.80 14.25
C THR A 18 -5.86 1.93 13.74
N ALA A 19 -7.01 1.94 14.43
CA ALA A 19 -8.17 1.17 13.98
C ALA A 19 -8.69 1.62 12.62
N TYR A 20 -8.80 2.93 12.37
CA TYR A 20 -9.20 3.44 11.06
C TYR A 20 -8.14 3.13 9.99
N HIS A 21 -6.86 3.26 10.32
CA HIS A 21 -5.76 2.93 9.41
C HIS A 21 -5.80 1.46 8.97
N GLU A 22 -5.81 0.52 9.92
CA GLU A 22 -5.86 -0.91 9.61
C GLU A 22 -7.18 -1.32 8.93
N SER A 23 -8.29 -0.66 9.30
CA SER A 23 -9.58 -0.87 8.62
C SER A 23 -9.53 -0.42 7.16
N GLY A 24 -8.81 0.66 6.86
CA GLY A 24 -8.56 1.12 5.49
C GLY A 24 -7.88 0.04 4.64
N HIS A 25 -6.77 -0.53 5.14
CA HIS A 25 -6.10 -1.64 4.47
C HIS A 25 -7.03 -2.84 4.27
N ALA A 26 -7.79 -3.22 5.31
CA ALA A 26 -8.67 -4.37 5.26
C ALA A 26 -9.83 -4.19 4.26
N ILE A 27 -10.51 -3.04 4.28
CA ILE A 27 -11.65 -2.78 3.39
C ILE A 27 -11.17 -2.73 1.94
N VAL A 28 -10.04 -2.09 1.66
CA VAL A 28 -9.48 -2.05 0.31
C VAL A 28 -9.07 -3.44 -0.15
N ALA A 29 -8.36 -4.20 0.68
CA ALA A 29 -7.95 -5.57 0.34
C ALA A 29 -9.16 -6.49 0.09
N PHE A 30 -10.26 -6.32 0.82
CA PHE A 30 -11.46 -7.12 0.64
C PHE A 30 -12.22 -6.78 -0.65
N ASN A 31 -12.27 -5.50 -1.02
CA ASN A 31 -13.05 -5.01 -2.16
C ASN A 31 -12.26 -4.92 -3.48
N THR A 32 -10.93 -5.11 -3.45
CA THR A 32 -10.09 -5.00 -4.64
C THR A 32 -9.85 -6.38 -5.26
N GLU A 33 -10.32 -6.58 -6.49
CA GLU A 33 -10.09 -7.82 -7.21
C GLU A 33 -8.59 -8.03 -7.49
N GLY A 34 -8.07 -9.21 -7.13
CA GLY A 34 -6.65 -9.53 -7.28
C GLY A 34 -5.82 -9.21 -6.04
N ALA A 35 -6.40 -8.62 -4.99
CA ALA A 35 -5.76 -8.60 -3.68
C ALA A 35 -5.76 -10.02 -3.07
N HIS A 36 -4.70 -10.34 -2.32
CA HIS A 36 -4.65 -11.58 -1.55
C HIS A 36 -5.69 -11.57 -0.42
N PRO A 37 -6.25 -12.74 -0.06
CA PRO A 37 -7.21 -12.85 1.01
C PRO A 37 -6.61 -12.41 2.35
N ILE A 38 -7.42 -11.70 3.13
CA ILE A 38 -7.04 -11.26 4.47
C ILE A 38 -7.05 -12.46 5.39
N HIS A 39 -5.91 -12.72 6.03
CA HIS A 39 -5.78 -13.77 7.04
C HIS A 39 -5.98 -13.23 8.45
N LYS A 40 -5.49 -12.02 8.71
CA LYS A 40 -5.57 -11.40 10.03
C LYS A 40 -5.56 -9.88 9.92
N ALA A 41 -6.42 -9.20 10.68
CA ALA A 41 -6.37 -7.76 10.91
C ALA A 41 -6.34 -7.51 12.42
N THR A 42 -5.39 -6.70 12.90
CA THR A 42 -5.23 -6.42 14.33
C THR A 42 -4.80 -4.98 14.57
N ILE A 43 -5.34 -4.36 15.62
CA ILE A 43 -4.93 -3.04 16.12
C ILE A 43 -4.02 -3.15 17.35
N MET A 44 -3.64 -4.38 17.72
CA MET A 44 -2.74 -4.65 18.82
C MET A 44 -1.29 -4.46 18.38
N PRO A 45 -0.48 -3.68 19.12
CA PRO A 45 0.90 -3.40 18.76
C PRO A 45 1.75 -4.68 18.78
N ARG A 46 2.51 -4.90 17.71
CA ARG A 46 3.46 -6.02 17.57
C ARG A 46 4.77 -5.51 16.94
N GLY A 47 5.88 -5.69 17.66
CA GLY A 47 7.18 -5.19 17.20
C GLY A 47 7.19 -3.67 17.05
N SER A 48 7.54 -3.16 15.87
CA SER A 48 7.54 -1.73 15.53
C SER A 48 6.19 -1.22 14.98
N ALA A 49 5.22 -2.11 14.72
CA ALA A 49 3.92 -1.75 14.16
C ALA A 49 2.86 -1.64 15.25
N LEU A 50 1.99 -0.63 15.15
CA LEU A 50 0.88 -0.41 16.09
C LEU A 50 -0.37 -1.23 15.74
N GLY A 51 -0.51 -1.63 14.48
CA GLY A 51 -1.49 -2.56 13.95
C GLY A 51 -0.90 -3.32 12.76
N MET A 52 -1.64 -4.29 12.22
CA MET A 52 -1.25 -4.98 10.98
C MET A 52 -2.45 -5.69 10.34
N VAL A 53 -2.57 -5.53 9.03
CA VAL A 53 -3.34 -6.42 8.14
C VAL A 53 -2.39 -7.37 7.43
N THR A 54 -2.54 -8.67 7.68
CA THR A 54 -1.79 -9.75 7.02
C THR A 54 -2.64 -10.38 5.94
N GLN A 55 -2.10 -10.40 4.71
CA GLN A 55 -2.65 -11.14 3.59
C GLN A 55 -1.81 -12.39 3.35
N LEU A 56 -2.45 -13.51 3.01
CA LEU A 56 -1.74 -14.74 2.66
C LEU A 56 -1.81 -14.95 1.14
N PRO A 57 -0.65 -15.05 0.46
CA PRO A 57 -0.62 -15.45 -0.93
C PRO A 57 -1.06 -16.92 -1.08
N SER A 58 -1.43 -17.28 -2.30
CA SER A 58 -1.77 -18.65 -2.65
C SER A 58 -0.47 -19.47 -2.72
N ASP A 59 -0.45 -20.70 -2.20
CA ASP A 59 0.77 -21.52 -2.08
C ASP A 59 1.51 -21.77 -3.42
N ASP A 60 0.82 -21.60 -4.56
CA ASP A 60 1.35 -21.84 -5.92
C ASP A 60 1.73 -20.57 -6.70
N GLU A 61 1.81 -19.39 -6.07
CA GLU A 61 2.15 -18.15 -6.78
C GLU A 61 3.65 -18.03 -7.11
N THR A 62 4.00 -18.43 -8.34
CA THR A 62 5.34 -18.28 -8.91
C THR A 62 5.55 -16.96 -9.66
N SER A 63 4.47 -16.31 -10.09
CA SER A 63 4.50 -15.04 -10.83
C SER A 63 3.34 -14.14 -10.41
N ILE A 64 3.57 -12.83 -10.41
CA ILE A 64 2.59 -11.82 -9.96
C ILE A 64 2.09 -11.05 -11.19
N SER A 65 0.78 -11.05 -11.38
CA SER A 65 0.13 -10.32 -12.48
C SER A 65 0.09 -8.80 -12.25
N LYS A 66 -0.06 -8.03 -13.34
CA LYS A 66 -0.28 -6.56 -13.26
C LYS A 66 -1.47 -6.22 -12.36
N LYS A 67 -2.55 -7.02 -12.40
CA LYS A 67 -3.75 -6.82 -11.57
C LYS A 67 -3.44 -6.96 -10.07
N GLN A 68 -2.65 -7.96 -9.70
CA GLN A 68 -2.24 -8.17 -8.30
C GLN A 68 -1.28 -7.08 -7.80
N LEU A 69 -0.36 -6.62 -8.65
CA LEU A 69 0.52 -5.50 -8.29
C LEU A 69 -0.26 -4.19 -8.12
N LEU A 70 -1.23 -3.92 -9.00
CA LEU A 70 -2.14 -2.78 -8.85
C LEU A 70 -2.98 -2.90 -7.56
N ALA A 71 -3.51 -4.09 -7.27
CA ALA A 71 -4.24 -4.33 -6.04
C ALA A 71 -3.37 -4.11 -4.80
N ARG A 72 -2.09 -4.48 -4.86
CA ARG A 72 -1.12 -4.22 -3.79
C ARG A 72 -0.85 -2.73 -3.60
N LEU A 73 -0.75 -1.95 -4.68
CA LEU A 73 -0.65 -0.49 -4.60
C LEU A 73 -1.89 0.11 -3.92
N ASP A 74 -3.08 -0.34 -4.31
CA ASP A 74 -4.35 0.12 -3.74
C ASP A 74 -4.40 -0.18 -2.24
N VAL A 75 -4.05 -1.42 -1.83
CA VAL A 75 -3.99 -1.80 -0.42
C VAL A 75 -3.02 -0.91 0.35
N CYS A 76 -1.81 -0.65 -0.16
CA CYS A 76 -0.84 0.22 0.51
C CYS A 76 -1.36 1.67 0.71
N MET A 77 -2.22 2.16 -0.18
CA MET A 77 -2.83 3.49 -0.01
C MET A 77 -4.00 3.51 0.98
N GLY A 78 -4.56 2.35 1.32
CA GLY A 78 -5.76 2.20 2.15
C GLY A 78 -5.68 2.89 3.51
N GLY A 79 -4.61 2.67 4.27
CA GLY A 79 -4.46 3.24 5.60
C GLY A 79 -4.44 4.77 5.61
N ARG A 80 -3.63 5.38 4.72
CA ARG A 80 -3.55 6.83 4.59
C ARG A 80 -4.88 7.45 4.16
N VAL A 81 -5.54 6.88 3.16
CA VAL A 81 -6.81 7.41 2.66
C VAL A 81 -7.90 7.30 3.73
N ALA A 82 -7.93 6.20 4.49
CA ALA A 82 -8.88 6.04 5.58
C ALA A 82 -8.66 7.06 6.71
N GLU A 83 -7.41 7.35 7.08
CA GLU A 83 -7.08 8.43 8.00
C GLU A 83 -7.58 9.78 7.48
N GLU A 84 -7.27 10.10 6.23
CA GLU A 84 -7.61 11.38 5.61
C GLU A 84 -9.14 11.60 5.54
N LEU A 85 -9.89 10.58 5.15
CA LEU A 85 -11.35 10.67 5.06
C LEU A 85 -12.04 10.81 6.42
N THR A 86 -11.43 10.26 7.48
CA THR A 86 -12.04 10.23 8.82
C THR A 86 -11.64 11.43 9.66
N PHE A 87 -10.35 11.80 9.63
CA PHE A 87 -9.77 12.83 10.50
C PHE A 87 -9.43 14.13 9.75
N GLY A 88 -9.44 14.12 8.42
CA GLY A 88 -9.06 15.26 7.58
C GLY A 88 -7.58 15.26 7.20
N GLN A 89 -7.23 16.08 6.20
CA GLN A 89 -5.87 16.16 5.64
C GLN A 89 -4.80 16.58 6.64
N ASP A 90 -5.14 17.48 7.56
CA ASP A 90 -4.21 18.00 8.57
C ASP A 90 -3.88 16.97 9.66
N HIS A 91 -4.64 15.89 9.73
CA HIS A 91 -4.51 14.85 10.76
C HIS A 91 -3.90 13.54 10.24
N VAL A 92 -3.45 13.51 8.99
CA VAL A 92 -2.73 12.36 8.42
C VAL A 92 -1.40 12.16 9.16
N THR A 93 -1.11 10.93 9.57
CA THR A 93 0.06 10.64 10.41
C THR A 93 1.27 10.13 9.64
N THR A 94 2.42 10.12 10.31
CA THR A 94 3.65 9.51 9.80
C THR A 94 3.60 7.97 9.80
N GLY A 95 2.54 7.36 10.32
CA GLY A 95 2.34 5.90 10.36
C GLY A 95 2.33 5.26 8.97
N ALA A 96 1.77 5.96 7.98
CA ALA A 96 1.68 5.50 6.59
C ALA A 96 3.03 5.49 5.82
N ARG A 97 4.15 5.88 6.46
CA ARG A 97 5.47 5.93 5.80
C ARG A 97 5.87 4.58 5.22
N SER A 98 5.66 3.50 5.96
CA SER A 98 6.05 2.14 5.53
C SER A 98 5.25 1.69 4.32
N ASP A 99 3.96 2.03 4.28
CA ASP A 99 3.07 1.68 3.18
C ASP A 99 3.40 2.46 1.92
N LEU A 100 3.68 3.77 2.06
CA LEU A 100 4.13 4.60 0.95
C LEU A 100 5.48 4.15 0.37
N GLN A 101 6.41 3.72 1.24
CA GLN A 101 7.67 3.14 0.79
C GLN A 101 7.41 1.87 -0.04
N THR A 102 6.62 0.94 0.50
CA THR A 102 6.27 -0.31 -0.18
C THR A 102 5.55 -0.05 -1.51
N ALA A 103 4.58 0.88 -1.53
CA ALA A 103 3.87 1.27 -2.74
C ALA A 103 4.83 1.83 -3.80
N THR A 104 5.76 2.69 -3.39
CA THR A 104 6.76 3.28 -4.29
C THR A 104 7.68 2.20 -4.88
N GLU A 105 8.13 1.25 -4.07
CA GLU A 105 8.97 0.14 -4.52
C GLU A 105 8.23 -0.77 -5.51
N VAL A 106 6.96 -1.10 -5.23
CA VAL A 106 6.10 -1.89 -6.14
C VAL A 106 5.88 -1.15 -7.46
N ALA A 107 5.56 0.14 -7.42
CA ALA A 107 5.36 0.94 -8.63
C ALA A 107 6.65 1.01 -9.47
N LYS A 108 7.81 1.21 -8.83
CA LYS A 108 9.11 1.17 -9.52
C LYS A 108 9.38 -0.20 -10.15
N TYR A 109 9.08 -1.29 -9.44
CA TYR A 109 9.24 -2.64 -9.96
C TYR A 109 8.35 -2.89 -11.19
N MET A 110 7.09 -2.47 -11.14
CA MET A 110 6.15 -2.57 -12.27
C MET A 110 6.69 -1.86 -13.53
N VAL A 111 7.24 -0.65 -13.34
CA VAL A 111 7.67 0.21 -14.45
C VAL A 111 9.04 -0.22 -14.99
N SER A 112 10.02 -0.46 -14.10
CA SER A 112 11.42 -0.69 -14.49
C SER A 112 11.76 -2.13 -14.81
N ASN A 113 11.22 -3.09 -14.04
CA ASN A 113 11.62 -4.50 -14.14
C ASN A 113 10.63 -5.32 -14.96
N CYS A 114 9.34 -5.02 -14.83
CA CYS A 114 8.27 -5.78 -15.47
C CYS A 114 7.78 -5.18 -16.79
N GLY A 115 8.19 -3.97 -17.15
CA GLY A 115 7.72 -3.29 -18.37
C GLY A 115 6.20 -3.11 -18.44
N MET A 116 5.54 -2.91 -17.29
CA MET A 116 4.08 -2.84 -17.18
C MET A 116 3.51 -1.42 -17.41
N SER A 117 4.35 -0.47 -17.82
CA SER A 117 3.93 0.87 -18.25
C SER A 117 3.84 0.94 -19.78
N ASP A 118 2.70 1.36 -20.30
CA ASP A 118 2.49 1.54 -21.74
C ASP A 118 3.33 2.69 -22.30
N ALA A 119 3.67 3.68 -21.47
CA ALA A 119 4.47 4.83 -21.86
C ALA A 119 5.96 4.50 -22.02
N ILE A 120 6.48 3.53 -21.28
CA ILE A 120 7.87 3.07 -21.38
C ILE A 120 7.98 1.86 -22.32
N GLY A 121 6.98 0.97 -22.28
CA GLY A 121 6.92 -0.25 -23.04
C GLY A 121 7.52 -1.47 -22.31
N PRO A 122 7.53 -2.64 -22.96
CA PRO A 122 7.95 -3.91 -22.38
C PRO A 122 9.49 -4.04 -22.34
N VAL A 123 10.16 -3.14 -21.63
CA VAL A 123 11.62 -3.12 -21.48
C VAL A 123 12.01 -3.38 -20.04
N ASN A 124 13.11 -4.12 -19.86
CA ASN A 124 13.78 -4.25 -18.58
C ASN A 124 14.87 -3.17 -18.48
N ILE A 125 14.67 -2.24 -17.55
CA ILE A 125 15.56 -1.11 -17.34
C ILE A 125 16.71 -1.52 -16.43
N LYS A 126 17.95 -1.34 -16.90
CA LYS A 126 19.16 -1.61 -16.12
C LYS A 126 19.26 -0.70 -14.89
N GLU A 127 20.04 -1.09 -13.88
CA GLU A 127 20.21 -0.37 -12.60
C GLU A 127 20.62 1.12 -12.72
N ARG A 128 21.18 1.54 -13.87
CA ARG A 128 21.57 2.93 -14.14
C ARG A 128 20.98 3.39 -15.48
N PRO A 129 19.71 3.81 -15.52
CA PRO A 129 19.12 4.42 -16.70
C PRO A 129 19.75 5.78 -16.99
N SER A 130 19.58 6.29 -18.23
CA SER A 130 19.89 7.68 -18.54
C SER A 130 19.02 8.63 -17.69
N SER A 131 19.48 9.86 -17.48
CA SER A 131 18.72 10.89 -16.73
C SER A 131 17.30 11.12 -17.31
N GLU A 132 17.18 11.10 -18.64
CA GLU A 132 15.91 11.20 -19.34
C GLU A 132 14.99 10.00 -19.04
N MET A 133 15.52 8.78 -19.10
CA MET A 133 14.75 7.58 -18.79
C MET A 133 14.34 7.53 -17.31
N GLN A 134 15.24 7.92 -16.40
CA GLN A 134 14.93 8.04 -14.97
C GLN A 134 13.76 9.00 -14.74
N SER A 135 13.76 10.16 -15.41
CA SER A 135 12.68 11.14 -15.30
C SER A 135 11.34 10.58 -15.78
N ARG A 136 11.35 9.77 -16.84
CA ARG A 136 10.14 9.08 -17.35
C ARG A 136 9.64 8.01 -16.38
N ILE A 137 10.53 7.23 -15.78
CA ILE A 137 10.19 6.23 -14.75
C ILE A 137 9.53 6.92 -13.56
N ASP A 138 10.14 7.99 -13.05
CA ASP A 138 9.63 8.70 -11.88
C ASP A 138 8.26 9.33 -12.15
N ALA A 139 8.04 9.86 -13.37
CA ALA A 139 6.73 10.36 -13.79
C ALA A 139 5.65 9.26 -13.81
N GLU A 140 5.98 8.08 -14.34
CA GLU A 140 5.06 6.94 -14.39
C GLU A 140 4.78 6.36 -12.99
N VAL A 141 5.78 6.32 -12.12
CA VAL A 141 5.60 5.91 -10.71
C VAL A 141 4.64 6.86 -10.00
N VAL A 142 4.84 8.16 -10.12
CA VAL A 142 3.94 9.16 -9.53
C VAL A 142 2.52 9.02 -10.07
N LYS A 143 2.37 8.77 -11.37
CA LYS A 143 1.07 8.53 -12.00
C LYS A 143 0.38 7.30 -11.41
N LEU A 144 1.05 6.15 -11.33
CA LEU A 144 0.49 4.92 -10.76
C LEU A 144 0.04 5.10 -9.30
N LEU A 145 0.85 5.80 -8.49
CA LEU A 145 0.52 6.04 -7.09
C LEU A 145 -0.67 6.99 -6.93
N ARG A 146 -0.80 8.02 -7.78
CA ARG A 146 -1.97 8.92 -7.80
C ARG A 146 -3.23 8.19 -8.22
N GLU A 147 -3.16 7.40 -9.29
CA GLU A 147 -4.30 6.59 -9.73
C GLU A 147 -4.76 5.59 -8.66
N ALA A 148 -3.81 4.97 -7.93
CA ALA A 148 -4.13 4.11 -6.80
C ALA A 148 -4.83 4.87 -5.67
N TYR A 149 -4.32 6.05 -5.31
CA TYR A 149 -4.93 6.92 -4.32
C TYR A 149 -6.37 7.31 -4.70
N ASP A 150 -6.61 7.69 -5.96
CA ASP A 150 -7.94 8.09 -6.45
C ASP A 150 -8.93 6.92 -6.47
N ARG A 151 -8.48 5.72 -6.89
CA ARG A 151 -9.28 4.49 -6.84
C ARG A 151 -9.70 4.15 -5.42
N VAL A 152 -8.75 4.18 -4.49
CA VAL A 152 -8.98 3.88 -3.08
C VAL A 152 -9.89 4.91 -2.42
N THR A 153 -9.70 6.19 -2.72
CA THR A 153 -10.58 7.27 -2.26
C THR A 153 -12.01 7.07 -2.73
N THR A 154 -12.20 6.67 -3.99
CA THR A 154 -13.52 6.36 -4.54
C THR A 154 -14.14 5.12 -3.89
N LEU A 155 -13.33 4.10 -3.61
CA LEU A 155 -13.76 2.86 -2.97
C LEU A 155 -14.21 3.10 -1.53
N LEU A 156 -13.45 3.86 -0.75
CA LEU A 156 -13.75 4.12 0.68
C LEU A 156 -14.87 5.15 0.90
N LYS A 157 -15.31 5.86 -0.14
CA LYS A 157 -16.45 6.79 -0.10
C LYS A 157 -17.79 6.14 -0.45
N LYS A 158 -17.79 4.90 -0.95
CA LYS A 158 -19.02 4.15 -1.26
C LYS A 158 -19.66 3.62 0.02
#